data_AF-A0A0S8AJV6-F1
#
_entry.id   AF-A0A0S8AJV6-F1
#
_cell.length_a   1.000
_cell.length_b   1.000
_cell.length_c   1.000
_cell.angle_alpha   90.00
_cell.angle_beta   90.00
_cell.angle_gamma   90.00
#
_symmetry.space_group_name_H-M   'P 1'
#
loop_
_entity.id
_entity.type
_entity.pdbx_description
1 polymer ?
#
loop_
_entity_poly.entity_id
_entity_poly.type
_entity_poly.pdbx_seq_one_letter_code
_entity_poly.pdbx_strand_id
1 'polypeptide(L)'
;MMFPCAKDGKQNMQRLFTIATLVTFLGLSLALISCKVKQQEFASPADAVQALVTALKTNNDKELLSVLGPEANELIYSGDDVADLAKRQKFLEFYEEQNHIAPDGDRFVLVIGKNDWPFPIPLVKKADRWVFDSVSGKEEILDRRIGRNELNTIQVILAIVDAQREYAMKDRDGDSLLEYAQKFRSEPGKKNGLYWQTLEGEDSSPLGELVANARAEGYTSEGGQNNPEPYQGYYYRILTAQGQNAAGGSYDYVVDGKMIGGFAIVAYPAEYDNSGVMTFIVNHDGVVYQKDLGENTGELAKTMKLYDPDETWMPVQ
;
A
#
# COMPACT_ATOMS: atom_id res chain seq x y z
N MET A 1 17.40 90.18 55.98
CA MET A 1 16.24 89.98 55.09
C MET A 1 16.64 88.92 54.08
N MET A 2 15.84 87.87 53.94
CA MET A 2 16.26 86.51 53.56
C MET A 2 17.24 85.90 54.57
N PHE A 3 16.84 84.76 55.16
CA PHE A 3 17.62 84.16 56.24
C PHE A 3 18.90 83.51 55.69
N PRO A 4 20.05 83.70 56.36
CA PRO A 4 21.36 83.36 55.85
C PRO A 4 21.93 82.10 56.50
N CYS A 5 22.89 81.50 55.79
CA CYS A 5 24.23 81.09 56.27
C CYS A 5 24.40 80.08 57.44
N ALA A 6 25.32 79.14 57.17
CA ALA A 6 26.21 78.42 58.10
C ALA A 6 25.58 77.29 58.94
N LYS A 7 26.23 76.15 59.21
CA LYS A 7 27.66 75.78 59.13
C LYS A 7 27.80 74.24 59.26
N ASP A 8 28.85 73.73 58.61
CA ASP A 8 29.80 72.68 59.03
C ASP A 8 29.39 71.51 59.94
N GLY A 9 29.82 70.30 59.54
CA GLY A 9 29.90 69.17 60.46
C GLY A 9 30.38 67.82 59.89
N LYS A 10 31.55 67.80 59.25
CA LYS A 10 32.56 66.70 59.19
C LYS A 10 32.15 65.20 59.12
N GLN A 11 32.73 64.54 58.09
CA GLN A 11 33.53 63.28 58.12
C GLN A 11 32.85 62.02 58.67
N ASN A 12 32.77 60.85 58.03
CA ASN A 12 33.58 60.06 57.10
C ASN A 12 32.58 59.06 56.45
N MET A 13 32.70 58.43 55.28
CA MET A 13 33.82 57.75 54.65
C MET A 13 33.30 57.31 53.26
N GLN A 14 34.01 57.61 52.19
CA GLN A 14 33.71 57.04 50.86
C GLN A 14 34.40 55.67 50.69
N ARG A 15 33.85 54.90 49.73
CA ARG A 15 34.50 53.91 48.83
C ARG A 15 34.22 52.43 49.17
N LEU A 16 33.36 51.79 48.34
CA LEU A 16 33.72 50.79 47.28
C LEU A 16 33.76 49.38 47.90
N PHE A 17 33.20 48.28 47.39
CA PHE A 17 32.81 47.80 46.07
C PHE A 17 31.70 46.72 46.25
N THR A 18 30.88 46.55 45.22
CA THR A 18 30.19 45.34 44.71
C THR A 18 30.34 44.02 45.49
N ILE A 19 29.23 43.31 45.77
CA ILE A 19 29.11 41.83 45.72
C ILE A 19 27.63 41.37 45.82
N ALA A 20 27.24 40.58 44.81
CA ALA A 20 26.32 39.44 44.75
C ALA A 20 24.94 39.46 45.43
N THR A 21 23.90 39.45 44.59
CA THR A 21 22.69 38.64 44.83
C THR A 21 22.53 37.64 43.69
N LEU A 22 22.70 36.38 44.06
CA LEU A 22 22.65 35.17 43.24
C LEU A 22 21.18 34.83 42.92
N VAL A 23 20.79 34.92 41.64
CA VAL A 23 19.57 34.28 41.13
C VAL A 23 20.01 33.28 40.06
N THR A 24 20.34 32.07 40.48
CA THR A 24 20.52 30.93 39.58
C THR A 24 19.16 30.40 39.15
N PHE A 25 18.68 30.85 37.99
CA PHE A 25 17.62 30.16 37.25
C PHE A 25 18.26 28.96 36.56
N LEU A 26 18.11 27.77 37.15
CA LEU A 26 18.59 26.51 36.58
C LEU A 26 17.65 26.15 35.40
N GLY A 27 18.01 26.60 34.21
CA GLY A 27 17.42 26.13 32.96
C GLY A 27 17.84 24.68 32.74
N LEU A 28 17.09 23.73 33.31
CA LEU A 28 17.21 22.32 32.98
C LEU A 28 16.49 22.09 31.65
N SER A 29 17.13 22.47 30.56
CA SER A 29 16.77 21.97 29.24
C SER A 29 17.01 20.46 29.26
N LEU A 30 15.94 19.66 29.37
CA LEU A 30 15.97 18.25 28.99
C LEU A 30 16.33 18.20 27.51
N ALA A 31 17.63 18.12 27.21
CA ALA A 31 18.08 17.53 25.97
C ALA A 31 17.58 16.08 26.02
N LEU A 32 16.51 15.80 25.28
CA LEU A 32 16.17 14.44 24.89
C LEU A 32 17.35 13.96 24.05
N ILE A 33 18.32 13.33 24.72
CA ILE A 33 19.35 12.54 24.04
C ILE A 33 18.57 11.38 23.43
N SER A 34 18.17 11.53 22.18
CA SER A 34 17.73 10.40 21.37
C SER A 34 18.92 9.44 21.33
N CYS A 35 18.85 8.37 22.12
CA CYS A 35 19.76 7.25 21.99
C CYS A 35 19.46 6.61 20.65
N LYS A 36 20.08 7.11 19.58
CA LYS A 36 20.05 6.44 18.28
C LYS A 36 20.64 5.06 18.49
N VAL A 37 19.80 4.03 18.43
CA VAL A 37 20.23 2.64 18.46
C VAL A 37 21.25 2.48 17.33
N LYS A 38 22.52 2.28 17.69
CA LYS A 38 23.57 2.09 16.71
C LYS A 38 23.41 0.70 16.11
N GLN A 39 23.27 0.64 14.79
CA GLN A 39 23.21 -0.63 14.06
C GLN A 39 24.52 -1.41 14.27
N GLN A 40 24.41 -2.72 14.50
CA GLN A 40 25.53 -3.63 14.56
C GLN A 40 26.13 -3.82 13.17
N GLU A 41 27.46 -3.97 13.14
CA GLU A 41 28.23 -4.16 11.91
C GLU A 41 29.01 -5.47 12.03
N PHE A 42 28.94 -6.32 11.01
CA PHE A 42 29.42 -7.69 11.05
C PHE A 42 30.67 -7.91 10.19
N ALA A 43 31.50 -8.90 10.55
CA ALA A 43 32.71 -9.21 9.81
C ALA A 43 32.40 -9.97 8.51
N SER A 44 31.33 -10.76 8.52
CA SER A 44 30.84 -11.51 7.36
C SER A 44 29.31 -11.48 7.28
N PRO A 45 28.73 -11.77 6.10
CA PRO A 45 27.29 -11.97 5.96
C PRO A 45 26.76 -13.09 6.86
N ALA A 46 27.54 -14.16 7.06
CA ALA A 46 27.17 -15.29 7.92
C ALA A 46 27.01 -14.86 9.39
N ASP A 47 27.91 -14.02 9.91
CA ASP A 47 27.81 -13.50 11.28
C ASP A 47 26.55 -12.64 11.46
N ALA A 48 26.20 -11.84 10.45
CA ALA A 48 25.00 -11.00 10.45
C ALA A 48 23.72 -11.85 10.49
N VAL A 49 23.62 -12.87 9.64
CA VAL A 49 22.50 -13.82 9.63
C VAL A 49 22.39 -14.56 10.97
N GLN A 50 23.52 -14.99 11.53
CA GLN A 50 23.51 -15.67 12.83
C GLN A 50 22.99 -14.76 13.95
N ALA A 51 23.38 -13.48 13.95
CA ALA A 51 22.86 -12.50 14.91
C ALA A 51 21.36 -12.27 14.74
N LEU A 52 20.88 -12.13 13.49
CA LEU A 52 19.45 -12.02 13.17
C LEU A 52 18.67 -13.22 13.73
N VAL A 53 19.10 -14.44 13.42
CA VAL A 53 18.42 -15.67 13.84
C VAL A 53 18.44 -15.83 15.36
N THR A 54 19.55 -15.49 16.03
CA THR A 54 19.62 -15.51 17.50
C THR A 54 18.64 -14.51 18.13
N ALA A 55 18.56 -13.28 17.60
CA ALA A 55 17.61 -12.27 18.08
C ALA A 55 16.15 -12.74 17.91
N LEU A 56 15.84 -13.36 16.76
CA LEU A 56 14.52 -13.93 16.48
C LEU A 56 14.18 -15.10 17.44
N LYS A 57 15.11 -16.04 17.64
CA LYS A 57 14.90 -17.20 18.55
C LYS A 57 14.71 -16.80 20.01
N THR A 58 15.32 -15.70 20.42
CA THR A 58 15.25 -15.19 21.80
C THR A 58 14.12 -14.18 22.02
N ASN A 59 13.32 -13.88 20.99
CA ASN A 59 12.28 -12.85 21.01
C ASN A 59 12.79 -11.51 21.58
N ASN A 60 14.03 -11.15 21.21
CA ASN A 60 14.69 -9.96 21.74
C ASN A 60 14.64 -8.84 20.70
N ASP A 61 13.59 -8.02 20.77
CA ASP A 61 13.37 -6.98 19.77
C ASP A 61 14.41 -5.87 19.81
N LYS A 62 14.96 -5.59 20.99
CA LYS A 62 16.04 -4.61 21.14
C LYS A 62 17.29 -5.09 20.39
N GLU A 63 17.61 -6.37 20.51
CA GLU A 63 18.70 -6.98 19.76
C GLU A 63 18.37 -7.00 18.26
N LEU A 64 17.15 -7.39 17.89
CA LEU A 64 16.72 -7.40 16.49
C LEU A 64 16.82 -6.02 15.84
N LEU A 65 16.40 -4.97 16.54
CA LEU A 65 16.53 -3.58 16.10
C LEU A 65 17.99 -3.15 16.00
N SER A 66 18.87 -3.64 16.89
CA SER A 66 20.30 -3.39 16.76
C SER A 66 20.93 -4.10 15.56
N VAL A 67 20.46 -5.30 15.20
CA VAL A 67 20.96 -6.06 14.05
C VAL A 67 20.47 -5.44 12.73
N LEU A 68 19.18 -5.15 12.64
CA LEU A 68 18.55 -4.63 11.43
C LEU A 68 18.73 -3.10 11.27
N GLY A 69 19.00 -2.38 12.35
CA GLY A 69 19.15 -0.93 12.37
C GLY A 69 17.84 -0.21 12.70
N PRO A 70 17.93 1.09 13.07
CA PRO A 70 16.78 1.87 13.55
C PRO A 70 15.67 2.01 12.50
N GLU A 71 16.01 1.95 11.21
CA GLU A 71 15.04 2.01 10.13
C GLU A 71 14.09 0.79 10.13
N ALA A 72 14.48 -0.34 10.72
CA ALA A 72 13.68 -1.56 10.77
C ALA A 72 12.52 -1.53 11.77
N ASN A 73 12.33 -0.46 12.54
CA ASN A 73 11.34 -0.42 13.62
C ASN A 73 9.93 -0.84 13.17
N GLU A 74 9.45 -0.32 12.04
CA GLU A 74 8.13 -0.66 11.47
C GLU A 74 8.07 -2.06 10.85
N LEU A 75 9.22 -2.70 10.57
CA LEU A 75 9.29 -4.09 10.12
C LEU A 75 9.24 -5.07 11.29
N ILE A 76 9.74 -4.65 12.45
CA ILE A 76 9.82 -5.42 13.69
C ILE A 76 8.50 -5.37 14.46
N TYR A 77 7.86 -4.19 14.45
CA TYR A 77 6.65 -3.88 15.21
C TYR A 77 5.52 -3.44 14.29
N SER A 78 4.49 -4.27 14.16
CA SER A 78 3.26 -3.91 13.45
C SER A 78 2.20 -3.25 14.32
N GLY A 79 2.40 -3.24 15.64
CA GLY A 79 1.40 -2.84 16.63
C GLY A 79 0.48 -3.99 17.07
N ASP A 80 0.72 -5.20 16.57
CA ASP A 80 0.08 -6.45 16.98
C ASP A 80 1.17 -7.48 17.33
N ASP A 81 1.41 -7.65 18.63
CA ASP A 81 2.43 -8.57 19.16
C ASP A 81 2.18 -10.03 18.73
N VAL A 82 0.91 -10.44 18.55
CA VAL A 82 0.57 -11.80 18.14
C VAL A 82 0.93 -12.00 16.67
N ALA A 83 0.61 -11.03 15.82
CA ALA A 83 1.01 -11.06 14.42
C ALA A 83 2.55 -11.01 14.27
N ASP A 84 3.24 -10.21 15.08
CA ASP A 84 4.69 -10.11 15.06
C ASP A 84 5.37 -11.40 15.51
N LEU A 85 4.88 -12.06 16.56
CA LEU A 85 5.35 -13.38 16.98
C LEU A 85 5.10 -14.44 15.90
N ALA A 86 3.92 -14.45 15.29
CA ALA A 86 3.59 -15.40 14.22
C ALA A 86 4.51 -15.23 13.00
N LYS A 87 4.80 -13.99 12.58
CA LYS A 87 5.76 -13.69 11.51
C LYS A 87 7.16 -14.24 11.80
N ARG A 88 7.65 -14.06 13.04
CA ARG A 88 8.97 -14.55 13.47
C ARG A 88 9.03 -16.07 13.49
N GLN A 89 8.01 -16.71 14.04
CA GLN A 89 7.94 -18.16 14.06
C GLN A 89 7.93 -18.71 12.63
N LYS A 90 7.18 -18.07 11.72
CA LYS A 90 7.15 -18.48 10.32
C LYS A 90 8.50 -18.34 9.61
N PHE A 91 9.21 -17.25 9.86
CA PHE A 91 10.58 -17.07 9.38
C PHE A 91 11.50 -18.19 9.89
N LEU A 92 11.46 -18.48 11.20
CA LEU A 92 12.31 -19.49 11.81
C LEU A 92 12.00 -20.89 11.28
N GLU A 93 10.72 -21.22 11.04
CA GLU A 93 10.32 -22.47 10.37
C GLU A 93 11.00 -22.60 9.01
N PHE A 94 10.88 -21.60 8.13
CA PHE A 94 11.52 -21.65 6.81
C PHE A 94 13.03 -21.68 6.88
N TYR A 95 13.64 -20.92 7.80
CA TYR A 95 15.08 -20.91 7.99
C TYR A 95 15.62 -22.29 8.39
N GLU A 96 14.95 -23.00 9.30
CA GLU A 96 15.34 -24.33 9.74
C GLU A 96 15.05 -25.42 8.70
N GLU A 97 14.04 -25.24 7.84
CA GLU A 97 13.79 -26.16 6.71
C GLU A 97 14.95 -26.17 5.71
N GLN A 98 15.40 -24.99 5.29
CA GLN A 98 16.53 -24.79 4.39
C GLN A 98 16.96 -23.33 4.47
N ASN A 99 18.27 -23.06 4.45
CA ASN A 99 18.77 -21.70 4.30
C ASN A 99 20.12 -21.69 3.58
N HIS A 100 20.39 -20.60 2.89
CA HIS A 100 21.72 -20.27 2.37
C HIS A 100 21.85 -18.77 2.14
N ILE A 101 23.07 -18.27 2.02
CA ILE A 101 23.34 -16.88 1.66
C ILE A 101 23.73 -16.87 0.17
N ALA A 102 22.96 -16.15 -0.64
CA ALA A 102 23.18 -16.03 -2.08
C ALA A 102 23.71 -14.63 -2.43
N PRO A 103 24.63 -14.50 -3.39
CA PRO A 103 25.00 -13.20 -3.95
C PRO A 103 23.82 -12.63 -4.76
N ASP A 104 23.61 -11.32 -4.64
CA ASP A 104 22.63 -10.55 -5.40
C ASP A 104 23.26 -9.23 -5.84
N GLY A 105 23.82 -9.21 -7.05
CA GLY A 105 24.64 -8.09 -7.52
C GLY A 105 25.85 -7.82 -6.62
N ASP A 106 25.91 -6.63 -6.01
CA ASP A 106 26.93 -6.20 -5.07
C ASP A 106 26.57 -6.48 -3.59
N ARG A 107 25.42 -7.13 -3.36
CA ARG A 107 24.84 -7.45 -2.05
C ARG A 107 24.81 -8.96 -1.83
N PHE A 108 24.38 -9.35 -0.62
CA PHE A 108 24.01 -10.72 -0.30
C PHE A 108 22.60 -10.77 0.24
N VAL A 109 21.88 -11.85 -0.06
CA VAL A 109 20.52 -12.09 0.43
C VAL A 109 20.50 -13.42 1.16
N LEU A 110 19.81 -13.44 2.30
CA LEU A 110 19.48 -14.68 2.99
C LEU A 110 18.30 -15.33 2.26
N VAL A 111 18.47 -16.55 1.79
CA VAL A 111 17.42 -17.35 1.17
C VAL A 111 16.96 -18.42 2.16
N ILE A 112 15.65 -18.56 2.36
CA ILE A 112 15.05 -19.46 3.35
C ILE A 112 13.96 -20.34 2.73
N GLY A 113 13.74 -21.52 3.32
CA GLY A 113 12.71 -22.47 2.94
C GLY A 113 13.00 -23.20 1.62
N LYS A 114 12.17 -24.22 1.34
CA LYS A 114 12.34 -25.11 0.18
C LYS A 114 12.01 -24.48 -1.18
N ASN A 115 11.34 -23.33 -1.16
CA ASN A 115 10.96 -22.59 -2.35
C ASN A 115 11.95 -21.45 -2.65
N ASP A 116 13.15 -21.50 -2.04
CA ASP A 116 14.20 -20.50 -2.18
C ASP A 116 13.69 -19.07 -1.97
N TRP A 117 12.97 -18.83 -0.87
CA TRP A 117 12.37 -17.53 -0.60
C TRP A 117 13.45 -16.50 -0.19
N PRO A 118 13.69 -15.44 -0.98
CA PRO A 118 14.66 -14.42 -0.62
C PRO A 118 14.11 -13.52 0.50
N PHE A 119 14.83 -13.45 1.62
CA PHE A 119 14.54 -12.52 2.71
C PHE A 119 14.69 -11.08 2.20
N PRO A 120 13.67 -10.21 2.40
CA PRO A 120 13.63 -8.92 1.71
C PRO A 120 14.68 -7.90 2.18
N ILE A 121 15.33 -8.11 3.33
CA ILE A 121 16.34 -7.18 3.83
C ILE A 121 17.74 -7.69 3.42
N PRO A 122 18.38 -7.11 2.40
CA PRO A 122 19.68 -7.58 1.93
C PRO A 122 20.80 -7.17 2.90
N LEU A 123 21.92 -7.86 2.78
CA LEU A 123 23.19 -7.52 3.42
C LEU A 123 24.05 -6.74 2.44
N VAL A 124 24.45 -5.53 2.83
CA VAL A 124 25.29 -4.64 2.04
C VAL A 124 26.60 -4.38 2.76
N LYS A 125 27.65 -4.13 1.97
CA LYS A 125 28.97 -3.80 2.53
C LYS A 125 29.06 -2.29 2.79
N LYS A 126 29.27 -1.90 4.04
CA LYS A 126 29.60 -0.53 4.44
C LYS A 126 31.06 -0.50 4.90
N ALA A 127 31.92 0.15 4.11
CA ALA A 127 33.37 0.08 4.26
C ALA A 127 33.86 -1.38 4.29
N ASP A 128 34.44 -1.83 5.40
CA ASP A 128 34.93 -3.20 5.58
C ASP A 128 34.01 -4.09 6.43
N ARG A 129 32.76 -3.67 6.65
CA ARG A 129 31.78 -4.38 7.46
C ARG A 129 30.48 -4.63 6.71
N TRP A 130 29.73 -5.62 7.16
CA TRP A 130 28.42 -5.99 6.62
C TRP A 130 27.30 -5.50 7.53
N VAL A 131 26.24 -4.98 6.93
CA VAL A 131 25.02 -4.55 7.64
C VAL A 131 23.78 -4.97 6.85
N PHE A 132 22.65 -5.14 7.54
CA PHE A 132 21.37 -5.24 6.88
C PHE A 132 20.92 -3.88 6.36
N ASP A 133 20.42 -3.80 5.13
CA ASP A 133 19.85 -2.59 4.55
C ASP A 133 18.33 -2.60 4.68
N SER A 134 17.84 -2.21 5.85
CA SER A 134 16.40 -2.12 6.12
C SER A 134 15.68 -1.02 5.36
N VAL A 135 16.38 -0.05 4.75
CA VAL A 135 15.74 0.93 3.86
C VAL A 135 15.34 0.24 2.57
N SER A 136 16.30 -0.39 1.88
CA SER A 136 15.99 -1.21 0.68
C SER A 136 14.99 -2.32 0.99
N GLY A 137 15.07 -2.93 2.19
CA GLY A 137 14.14 -3.99 2.57
C GLY A 137 12.69 -3.55 2.77
N LYS A 138 12.45 -2.29 3.15
CA LYS A 138 11.08 -1.74 3.20
C LYS A 138 10.49 -1.57 1.80
N GLU A 139 11.29 -1.03 0.89
CA GLU A 139 10.94 -0.84 -0.53
C GLU A 139 10.62 -2.19 -1.18
N GLU A 140 11.48 -3.20 -0.99
CA GLU A 140 11.24 -4.56 -1.51
C GLU A 140 9.93 -5.19 -0.98
N ILE A 141 9.59 -4.98 0.29
CA ILE A 141 8.32 -5.48 0.86
C ILE A 141 7.12 -4.77 0.22
N LEU A 142 7.24 -3.46 -0.02
CA LEU A 142 6.23 -2.67 -0.70
C LEU A 142 6.04 -3.13 -2.15
N ASP A 143 7.12 -3.28 -2.89
CA ASP A 143 7.13 -3.72 -4.28
C ASP A 143 6.51 -5.11 -4.43
N ARG A 144 6.83 -6.05 -3.53
CA ARG A 144 6.19 -7.38 -3.50
C ARG A 144 4.69 -7.32 -3.24
N ARG A 145 4.22 -6.35 -2.47
CA ARG A 145 2.78 -6.14 -2.24
C ARG A 145 2.11 -5.57 -3.49
N ILE A 146 2.71 -4.53 -4.07
CA ILE A 146 2.24 -3.90 -5.32
C ILE A 146 2.16 -4.95 -6.43
N GLY A 147 3.23 -5.68 -6.71
CA GLY A 147 3.26 -6.68 -7.77
C GLY A 147 2.22 -7.80 -7.55
N ARG A 148 2.00 -8.23 -6.30
CA ARG A 148 0.96 -9.22 -5.99
C ARG A 148 -0.45 -8.67 -6.22
N ASN A 149 -0.71 -7.45 -5.80
CA ASN A 149 -1.99 -6.79 -6.02
C ASN A 149 -2.28 -6.62 -7.52
N GLU A 150 -1.28 -6.23 -8.30
CA GLU A 150 -1.38 -6.07 -9.75
C GLU A 150 -1.64 -7.41 -10.46
N LEU A 151 -0.88 -8.46 -10.14
CA LEU A 151 -1.10 -9.80 -10.67
C LEU A 151 -2.50 -10.33 -10.33
N ASN A 152 -2.96 -10.12 -9.10
CA ASN A 152 -4.32 -10.50 -8.69
C ASN A 152 -5.37 -9.68 -9.45
N THR A 153 -5.14 -8.38 -9.65
CA THR A 153 -6.06 -7.48 -10.34
C THR A 153 -6.26 -7.88 -11.80
N ILE A 154 -5.20 -8.31 -12.49
CA ILE A 154 -5.30 -8.85 -13.85
C ILE A 154 -6.26 -10.04 -13.88
N GLN A 155 -6.13 -10.97 -12.92
CA GLN A 155 -7.04 -12.11 -12.81
C GLN A 155 -8.48 -11.69 -12.50
N VAL A 156 -8.68 -10.69 -11.63
CA VAL A 156 -10.01 -10.18 -11.29
C VAL A 156 -10.70 -9.54 -12.49
N ILE A 157 -9.99 -8.73 -13.28
CA ILE A 157 -10.56 -8.12 -14.48
C ILE A 157 -10.95 -9.17 -15.52
N LEU A 158 -10.14 -10.22 -15.71
CA LEU A 158 -10.49 -11.34 -16.58
C LEU A 158 -11.71 -12.11 -16.05
N ALA A 159 -11.83 -12.31 -14.74
CA ALA A 159 -13.02 -12.91 -14.14
C ALA A 159 -14.27 -12.03 -14.33
N ILE A 160 -14.14 -10.69 -14.34
CA ILE A 160 -15.24 -9.78 -14.67
C ILE A 160 -15.65 -9.93 -16.14
N VAL A 161 -14.69 -10.11 -17.06
CA VAL A 161 -14.98 -10.39 -18.48
C VAL A 161 -15.80 -11.67 -18.62
N ASP A 162 -15.42 -12.74 -17.93
CA ASP A 162 -16.17 -14.00 -17.92
C ASP A 162 -17.56 -13.83 -17.30
N ALA A 163 -17.66 -13.09 -16.20
CA ALA A 163 -18.94 -12.80 -15.56
C ALA A 163 -19.90 -12.01 -16.47
N GLN A 164 -19.39 -11.04 -17.24
CA GLN A 164 -20.16 -10.30 -18.24
C GLN A 164 -20.66 -11.21 -19.35
N ARG A 165 -19.81 -12.11 -19.85
CA ARG A 165 -20.18 -13.10 -20.87
C ARG A 165 -21.27 -14.03 -20.35
N GLU A 166 -21.15 -14.54 -19.12
CA GLU A 166 -22.18 -15.38 -18.50
C GLU A 166 -23.49 -14.61 -18.26
N TYR A 167 -23.42 -13.36 -17.82
CA TYR A 167 -24.59 -12.51 -17.63
C TYR A 167 -25.41 -12.40 -18.91
N ALA A 168 -24.73 -12.12 -20.04
CA ALA A 168 -25.31 -11.96 -21.37
C ALA A 168 -25.79 -13.27 -22.04
N MET A 169 -25.61 -14.44 -21.43
CA MET A 169 -26.14 -15.71 -21.97
C MET A 169 -27.64 -15.91 -21.70
N LYS A 170 -28.24 -15.08 -20.84
CA LYS A 170 -29.66 -15.18 -20.45
C LYS A 170 -30.30 -13.80 -20.54
N ASP A 171 -31.57 -13.77 -20.94
CA ASP A 171 -32.42 -12.60 -20.75
C ASP A 171 -32.69 -12.44 -19.24
N ARG A 172 -32.25 -11.32 -18.67
CA ARG A 172 -32.26 -11.07 -17.23
C ARG A 172 -33.44 -10.23 -16.76
N ASP A 173 -34.12 -9.53 -17.66
CA ASP A 173 -35.24 -8.66 -17.31
C ASP A 173 -36.53 -8.91 -18.13
N GLY A 174 -36.50 -9.90 -19.03
CA GLY A 174 -37.67 -10.43 -19.72
C GLY A 174 -38.05 -9.64 -20.97
N ASP A 175 -37.16 -8.80 -21.50
CA ASP A 175 -37.40 -7.98 -22.68
C ASP A 175 -37.01 -8.66 -24.01
N SER A 176 -36.58 -9.93 -23.95
CA SER A 176 -36.09 -10.74 -25.07
C SER A 176 -34.78 -10.27 -25.71
N LEU A 177 -34.00 -9.42 -25.03
CA LEU A 177 -32.65 -9.03 -25.43
C LEU A 177 -31.60 -9.67 -24.52
N LEU A 178 -30.48 -10.05 -25.13
CA LEU A 178 -29.27 -10.44 -24.41
C LEU A 178 -28.40 -9.21 -24.28
N GLU A 179 -28.04 -8.86 -23.04
CA GLU A 179 -27.26 -7.66 -22.74
C GLU A 179 -26.20 -7.92 -21.68
N TYR A 180 -25.18 -7.05 -21.65
CA TYR A 180 -24.17 -7.01 -20.61
C TYR A 180 -24.70 -6.24 -19.38
N ALA A 181 -24.14 -6.54 -18.22
CA ALA A 181 -24.48 -5.84 -17.00
C ALA A 181 -23.81 -4.46 -16.97
N GLN A 182 -24.59 -3.42 -16.63
CA GLN A 182 -24.08 -2.06 -16.47
C GLN A 182 -23.58 -1.78 -15.03
N LYS A 183 -23.78 -2.72 -14.11
CA LYS A 183 -23.46 -2.59 -12.68
C LYS A 183 -22.82 -3.87 -12.16
N PHE A 184 -21.90 -3.72 -11.20
CA PHE A 184 -21.36 -4.88 -10.49
C PHE A 184 -22.35 -5.50 -9.51
N ARG A 185 -23.07 -4.68 -8.74
CA ARG A 185 -24.05 -5.13 -7.75
C ARG A 185 -25.46 -4.78 -8.22
N SER A 186 -26.34 -5.76 -8.21
CA SER A 186 -27.76 -5.60 -8.53
C SER A 186 -28.47 -4.79 -7.45
N GLU A 187 -29.55 -4.14 -7.85
CA GLU A 187 -30.50 -3.53 -6.91
C GLU A 187 -31.20 -4.62 -6.07
N PRO A 188 -31.64 -4.32 -4.84
CA PRO A 188 -32.34 -5.30 -4.00
C PRO A 188 -33.51 -5.96 -4.73
N GLY A 189 -33.51 -7.30 -4.76
CA GLY A 189 -34.55 -8.09 -5.43
C GLY A 189 -34.47 -8.14 -6.96
N LYS A 190 -33.45 -7.53 -7.59
CA LYS A 190 -33.23 -7.58 -9.04
C LYS A 190 -31.97 -8.37 -9.40
N LYS A 191 -31.85 -8.74 -10.67
CA LYS A 191 -30.67 -9.36 -11.28
C LYS A 191 -30.11 -8.49 -12.41
N ASN A 192 -29.98 -7.18 -12.14
CA ASN A 192 -29.56 -6.15 -13.09
C ASN A 192 -28.07 -5.73 -12.95
N GLY A 193 -27.27 -6.57 -12.30
CA GLY A 193 -25.83 -6.44 -12.17
C GLY A 193 -25.15 -7.79 -12.03
N LEU A 194 -23.82 -7.83 -12.02
CA LEU A 194 -23.03 -9.08 -11.98
C LEU A 194 -23.13 -9.86 -10.66
N TYR A 195 -23.63 -9.24 -9.59
CA TYR A 195 -23.84 -9.86 -8.28
C TYR A 195 -25.24 -9.57 -7.75
N TRP A 196 -25.87 -10.58 -7.18
CA TRP A 196 -27.08 -10.59 -6.37
C TRP A 196 -26.95 -11.68 -5.28
N GLN A 197 -27.58 -11.46 -4.14
CA GLN A 197 -27.66 -12.51 -3.13
C GLN A 197 -28.47 -13.68 -3.69
N THR A 198 -27.88 -14.88 -3.72
CA THR A 198 -28.52 -16.07 -4.25
C THR A 198 -29.27 -16.78 -3.12
N LEU A 199 -30.58 -16.97 -3.30
CA LEU A 199 -31.39 -17.79 -2.40
C LEU A 199 -31.29 -19.27 -2.79
N GLU A 200 -31.65 -20.17 -1.88
CA GLU A 200 -31.61 -21.61 -2.12
C GLU A 200 -32.49 -21.99 -3.33
N GLY A 201 -31.89 -22.69 -4.30
CA GLY A 201 -32.57 -23.10 -5.54
C GLY A 201 -32.58 -22.03 -6.65
N GLU A 202 -32.02 -20.85 -6.44
CA GLU A 202 -31.87 -19.83 -7.49
C GLU A 202 -30.56 -19.96 -8.29
N ASP A 203 -30.59 -19.44 -9.52
CA ASP A 203 -29.39 -19.21 -10.31
C ASP A 203 -28.39 -18.32 -9.57
N SER A 204 -27.16 -18.82 -9.45
CA SER A 204 -26.04 -18.10 -8.83
C SER A 204 -25.64 -16.87 -9.62
N SER A 205 -25.09 -15.89 -8.89
CA SER A 205 -24.45 -14.72 -9.51
C SER A 205 -23.17 -15.09 -10.25
N PRO A 206 -22.90 -14.47 -11.41
CA PRO A 206 -21.67 -14.70 -12.16
C PRO A 206 -20.43 -14.10 -11.49
N LEU A 207 -20.59 -13.14 -10.57
CA LEU A 207 -19.49 -12.54 -9.81
C LEU A 207 -19.68 -12.74 -8.30
N GLY A 208 -18.57 -12.85 -7.57
CA GLY A 208 -18.58 -12.91 -6.10
C GLY A 208 -18.76 -11.55 -5.42
N GLU A 209 -19.23 -11.56 -4.18
CA GLU A 209 -19.58 -10.35 -3.43
C GLU A 209 -18.42 -9.37 -3.23
N LEU A 210 -17.22 -9.88 -2.94
CA LEU A 210 -16.05 -9.05 -2.61
C LEU A 210 -15.63 -8.19 -3.80
N VAL A 211 -15.67 -8.73 -5.02
CA VAL A 211 -15.38 -7.95 -6.24
C VAL A 211 -16.49 -6.92 -6.49
N ALA A 212 -17.75 -7.28 -6.22
CA ALA A 212 -18.86 -6.36 -6.37
C ALA A 212 -18.81 -5.16 -5.41
N ASN A 213 -18.16 -5.31 -4.25
CA ASN A 213 -17.93 -4.23 -3.29
C ASN A 213 -16.79 -3.28 -3.68
N ALA A 214 -15.85 -3.73 -4.50
CA ALA A 214 -14.73 -2.94 -5.00
C ALA A 214 -15.04 -2.02 -6.20
N ARG A 215 -16.32 -1.75 -6.42
CA ARG A 215 -16.76 -0.81 -7.46
C ARG A 215 -16.41 0.63 -7.11
N ALA A 216 -15.92 1.39 -8.07
CA ALA A 216 -15.63 2.81 -7.89
C ALA A 216 -16.87 3.70 -7.72
N GLU A 217 -18.06 3.26 -8.15
CA GLU A 217 -19.28 4.08 -8.23
C GLU A 217 -20.50 3.50 -7.48
N GLY A 218 -21.17 4.34 -6.69
CA GLY A 218 -22.58 4.70 -6.97
C GLY A 218 -23.75 3.83 -6.49
N TYR A 219 -23.70 3.13 -5.35
CA TYR A 219 -24.95 2.75 -4.65
C TYR A 219 -24.75 2.67 -3.13
N THR A 220 -25.63 3.36 -2.41
CA THR A 220 -25.81 3.33 -0.96
C THR A 220 -26.43 2.01 -0.53
N SER A 221 -25.73 1.21 0.26
CA SER A 221 -26.43 0.26 1.14
C SER A 221 -26.98 1.05 2.32
N GLU A 222 -28.29 0.96 2.59
CA GLU A 222 -28.82 1.43 3.86
C GLU A 222 -28.15 0.63 4.99
N GLY A 223 -27.18 1.23 5.67
CA GLY A 223 -26.57 0.69 6.90
C GLY A 223 -25.11 0.19 6.83
N GLY A 224 -24.39 0.34 5.72
CA GLY A 224 -22.95 -0.03 5.61
C GLY A 224 -22.03 1.19 5.42
N GLN A 225 -20.77 1.10 5.85
CA GLN A 225 -19.80 2.20 5.70
C GLN A 225 -19.70 2.68 4.24
N ASN A 226 -19.78 4.01 4.09
CA ASN A 226 -20.11 4.73 2.86
C ASN A 226 -19.00 4.78 1.77
N ASN A 227 -17.96 3.97 1.84
CA ASN A 227 -16.84 4.04 0.89
C ASN A 227 -16.63 2.70 0.18
N PRO A 228 -16.40 2.71 -1.15
CA PRO A 228 -15.89 1.54 -1.86
C PRO A 228 -14.71 0.90 -1.12
N GLU A 229 -14.79 -0.41 -0.87
CA GLU A 229 -13.69 -1.17 -0.30
C GLU A 229 -12.87 -1.78 -1.44
N PRO A 230 -11.58 -1.43 -1.58
CA PRO A 230 -10.79 -1.95 -2.68
C PRO A 230 -10.59 -3.46 -2.50
N TYR A 231 -10.70 -4.21 -3.60
CA TYR A 231 -10.45 -5.64 -3.61
C TYR A 231 -9.05 -5.88 -4.16
N GLN A 232 -8.20 -6.54 -3.37
CA GLN A 232 -6.78 -6.72 -3.68
C GLN A 232 -6.04 -5.38 -3.91
N GLY A 233 -6.44 -4.32 -3.21
CA GLY A 233 -5.83 -3.00 -3.33
C GLY A 233 -6.27 -2.18 -4.56
N TYR A 234 -7.30 -2.63 -5.28
CA TYR A 234 -7.77 -2.00 -6.51
C TYR A 234 -9.27 -1.71 -6.50
N TYR A 235 -9.65 -0.67 -7.23
CA TYR A 235 -11.03 -0.34 -7.58
C TYR A 235 -11.32 -0.69 -9.03
N TYR A 236 -12.57 -1.06 -9.31
CA TYR A 236 -13.02 -1.50 -10.63
C TYR A 236 -14.20 -0.68 -11.10
N ARG A 237 -14.27 -0.40 -12.40
CA ARG A 237 -15.38 0.34 -12.99
C ARG A 237 -15.70 -0.12 -14.40
N ILE A 238 -16.99 -0.20 -14.70
CA ILE A 238 -17.49 -0.49 -16.05
C ILE A 238 -17.47 0.82 -16.86
N LEU A 239 -16.87 0.76 -18.05
CA LEU A 239 -16.92 1.80 -19.08
C LEU A 239 -17.96 1.39 -20.12
N THR A 240 -18.73 2.37 -20.59
CA THR A 240 -19.93 2.13 -21.41
C THR A 240 -19.75 2.50 -22.88
N ALA A 241 -18.52 2.76 -23.31
CA ALA A 241 -18.18 3.13 -24.68
C ALA A 241 -16.70 2.91 -24.96
N GLN A 242 -16.34 2.97 -26.25
CA GLN A 242 -14.94 2.96 -26.70
C GLN A 242 -14.58 4.16 -27.58
N GLY A 243 -13.29 4.48 -27.58
CA GLY A 243 -12.68 5.56 -28.36
C GLY A 243 -12.13 5.10 -29.70
N GLN A 244 -11.50 6.03 -30.41
CA GLN A 244 -11.01 5.83 -31.77
C GLN A 244 -9.82 4.85 -31.87
N ASN A 245 -9.07 4.66 -30.79
CA ASN A 245 -7.88 3.81 -30.77
C ASN A 245 -8.24 2.33 -30.49
N ALA A 246 -9.48 2.04 -30.10
CA ALA A 246 -9.97 0.68 -29.96
C ALA A 246 -10.28 0.04 -31.32
N ALA A 247 -10.14 -1.29 -31.41
CA ALA A 247 -10.59 -2.04 -32.57
C ALA A 247 -12.10 -1.80 -32.81
N GLY A 248 -12.48 -1.49 -34.05
CA GLY A 248 -13.86 -1.10 -34.39
C GLY A 248 -14.15 0.40 -34.28
N GLY A 249 -13.21 1.21 -33.79
CA GLY A 249 -13.36 2.67 -33.68
C GLY A 249 -14.30 3.09 -32.54
N SER A 250 -14.68 4.38 -32.54
CA SER A 250 -15.48 4.94 -31.44
C SER A 250 -16.97 4.62 -31.59
N TYR A 251 -17.58 4.08 -30.54
CA TYR A 251 -19.02 3.89 -30.42
C TYR A 251 -19.44 3.66 -28.96
N ASP A 252 -20.72 3.91 -28.67
CA ASP A 252 -21.32 3.63 -27.37
C ASP A 252 -21.74 2.15 -27.28
N TYR A 253 -21.45 1.52 -26.14
CA TYR A 253 -21.88 0.14 -25.89
C TYR A 253 -23.37 0.05 -25.51
N VAL A 254 -23.98 1.17 -25.15
CA VAL A 254 -25.37 1.24 -24.70
C VAL A 254 -26.26 1.84 -25.79
N VAL A 255 -27.29 1.10 -26.19
CA VAL A 255 -28.30 1.52 -27.18
C VAL A 255 -29.66 1.37 -26.53
N ASP A 256 -30.48 2.43 -26.54
CA ASP A 256 -31.80 2.45 -25.89
C ASP A 256 -31.79 2.01 -24.41
N GLY A 257 -30.70 2.32 -23.70
CA GLY A 257 -30.51 1.95 -22.29
C GLY A 257 -30.06 0.50 -22.07
N LYS A 258 -29.81 -0.25 -23.15
CA LYS A 258 -29.40 -1.66 -23.14
C LYS A 258 -27.95 -1.82 -23.57
N MET A 259 -27.13 -2.52 -22.79
CA MET A 259 -25.69 -2.65 -23.06
C MET A 259 -25.44 -3.83 -23.99
N ILE A 260 -25.61 -3.62 -25.29
CA ILE A 260 -25.53 -4.66 -26.33
C ILE A 260 -24.31 -4.54 -27.25
N GLY A 261 -23.64 -3.37 -27.26
CA GLY A 261 -22.49 -3.11 -28.14
C GLY A 261 -21.14 -3.62 -27.59
N GLY A 262 -21.13 -4.12 -26.35
CA GLY A 262 -19.92 -4.57 -25.67
C GLY A 262 -19.89 -4.07 -24.22
N PHE A 263 -18.72 -4.19 -23.61
CA PHE A 263 -18.41 -3.57 -22.33
C PHE A 263 -16.90 -3.33 -22.26
N ALA A 264 -16.47 -2.51 -21.33
CA ALA A 264 -15.09 -2.42 -20.92
C ALA A 264 -14.97 -2.18 -19.43
N ILE A 265 -13.81 -2.50 -18.86
CA ILE A 265 -13.50 -2.31 -17.45
C ILE A 265 -12.22 -1.48 -17.35
N VAL A 266 -12.17 -0.56 -16.40
CA VAL A 266 -10.94 0.02 -15.88
C VAL A 266 -10.74 -0.43 -14.43
N ALA A 267 -9.52 -0.82 -14.08
CA ALA A 267 -9.11 -1.01 -12.70
C ALA A 267 -7.91 -0.13 -12.37
N TYR A 268 -7.93 0.46 -11.18
CA TYR A 268 -6.90 1.38 -10.74
C TYR A 268 -6.61 1.20 -9.24
N PRO A 269 -5.37 1.47 -8.79
CA PRO A 269 -5.00 1.30 -7.39
C PRO A 269 -5.82 2.20 -6.48
N ALA A 270 -6.14 1.70 -5.29
CA ALA A 270 -6.74 2.47 -4.23
C ALA A 270 -5.84 3.62 -3.77
N GLU A 271 -4.53 3.35 -3.71
CA GLU A 271 -3.49 4.31 -3.38
C GLU A 271 -2.28 4.08 -4.29
N TYR A 272 -1.99 5.06 -5.14
CA TYR A 272 -0.86 5.02 -6.06
C TYR A 272 0.45 4.87 -5.28
N ASP A 273 1.37 4.04 -5.81
CA ASP A 273 2.68 3.74 -5.20
C ASP A 273 2.61 3.07 -3.82
N ASN A 274 1.44 2.53 -3.47
CA ASN A 274 1.23 1.84 -2.19
C ASN A 274 0.44 0.53 -2.37
N SER A 275 -0.75 0.63 -2.95
CA SER A 275 -1.58 -0.53 -3.27
C SER A 275 -1.36 -1.03 -4.69
N GLY A 276 -0.83 -0.19 -5.58
CA GLY A 276 -0.45 -0.51 -6.95
C GLY A 276 0.07 0.71 -7.70
N VAL A 277 0.65 0.51 -8.88
CA VAL A 277 1.15 1.57 -9.77
C VAL A 277 0.34 1.59 -11.07
N MET A 278 0.14 0.42 -11.67
CA MET A 278 -0.49 0.29 -12.98
C MET A 278 -2.01 0.49 -12.90
N THR A 279 -2.55 1.21 -13.90
CA THR A 279 -3.97 1.17 -14.25
C THR A 279 -4.17 0.14 -15.37
N PHE A 280 -5.23 -0.65 -15.27
CA PHE A 280 -5.55 -1.69 -16.25
C PHE A 280 -6.86 -1.37 -16.96
N ILE A 281 -6.93 -1.68 -18.26
CA ILE A 281 -8.17 -1.64 -19.04
C ILE A 281 -8.35 -2.92 -19.84
N VAL A 282 -9.60 -3.33 -20.04
CA VAL A 282 -9.98 -4.45 -20.92
C VAL A 282 -11.33 -4.13 -21.55
N ASN A 283 -11.59 -4.62 -22.76
CA ASN A 283 -12.92 -4.65 -23.35
C ASN A 283 -13.44 -6.10 -23.48
N HIS A 284 -14.57 -6.28 -24.13
CA HIS A 284 -15.19 -7.58 -24.40
C HIS A 284 -14.30 -8.59 -25.16
N ASP A 285 -13.24 -8.14 -25.84
CA ASP A 285 -12.24 -9.02 -26.49
C ASP A 285 -11.37 -9.76 -25.47
N GLY A 286 -11.25 -9.23 -24.25
CA GLY A 286 -10.52 -9.87 -23.14
C GLY A 286 -9.00 -9.63 -23.15
N VAL A 287 -8.49 -8.71 -23.97
CA VAL A 287 -7.07 -8.31 -23.95
C VAL A 287 -6.85 -7.22 -22.91
N VAL A 288 -6.06 -7.50 -21.89
CA VAL A 288 -5.76 -6.56 -20.82
C VAL A 288 -4.60 -5.65 -21.23
N TYR A 289 -4.79 -4.35 -21.12
CA TYR A 289 -3.75 -3.34 -21.27
C TYR A 289 -3.44 -2.70 -19.92
N GLN A 290 -2.22 -2.22 -19.76
CA GLN A 290 -1.73 -1.51 -18.59
C GLN A 290 -1.07 -0.19 -18.96
N LYS A 291 -1.19 0.79 -18.06
CA LYS A 291 -0.52 2.08 -18.14
C LYS A 291 -0.35 2.67 -16.74
N ASP A 292 0.84 3.18 -16.46
CA ASP A 292 1.07 4.04 -15.30
C ASP A 292 0.53 5.45 -15.61
N LEU A 293 -0.46 5.90 -14.83
CA LEU A 293 -1.05 7.25 -14.94
C LEU A 293 -0.45 8.23 -13.92
N GLY A 294 0.54 7.81 -13.14
CA GLY A 294 1.23 8.58 -12.12
C GLY A 294 0.39 8.85 -10.87
N GLU A 295 0.82 9.82 -10.06
CA GLU A 295 0.17 10.19 -8.80
C GLU A 295 -1.32 10.55 -8.92
N ASN A 296 -1.75 11.01 -10.10
CA ASN A 296 -3.14 11.38 -10.38
C ASN A 296 -4.02 10.21 -10.86
N THR A 297 -3.51 8.97 -10.82
CA THR A 297 -4.21 7.76 -11.27
C THR A 297 -5.64 7.69 -10.74
N GLY A 298 -5.84 7.92 -9.44
CA GLY A 298 -7.16 7.83 -8.82
C GLY A 298 -8.18 8.86 -9.34
N GLU A 299 -7.75 10.05 -9.75
CA GLU A 299 -8.62 11.10 -10.29
C GLU A 299 -8.91 10.87 -11.78
N LEU A 300 -7.86 10.54 -12.55
CA LEU A 300 -7.95 10.25 -13.97
C LEU A 300 -8.85 9.02 -14.20
N ALA A 301 -8.61 7.93 -13.48
CA ALA A 301 -9.36 6.69 -13.64
C ALA A 301 -10.83 6.82 -13.26
N LYS A 302 -11.21 7.73 -12.34
CA LYS A 302 -12.62 8.04 -12.02
C LYS A 302 -13.34 8.83 -13.11
N THR A 303 -12.61 9.62 -13.89
CA THR A 303 -13.18 10.47 -14.95
C THR A 303 -13.15 9.82 -16.33
N MET A 304 -12.44 8.70 -16.50
CA MET A 304 -12.44 7.92 -17.75
C MET A 304 -13.87 7.56 -18.16
N LYS A 305 -14.19 7.63 -19.45
CA LYS A 305 -15.51 7.22 -19.96
C LYS A 305 -15.41 6.19 -21.06
N LEU A 306 -14.26 6.15 -21.71
CA LEU A 306 -14.02 5.37 -22.91
C LEU A 306 -12.91 4.37 -22.65
N TYR A 307 -13.09 3.16 -23.17
CA TYR A 307 -11.98 2.28 -23.46
C TYR A 307 -11.27 2.79 -24.72
N ASP A 308 -10.05 3.30 -24.55
CA ASP A 308 -9.30 3.94 -25.64
C ASP A 308 -7.79 3.64 -25.52
N PRO A 309 -7.37 2.39 -25.81
CA PRO A 309 -5.97 1.96 -25.72
C PRO A 309 -5.15 2.56 -26.87
N ASP A 310 -4.70 3.81 -26.73
CA ASP A 310 -3.72 4.43 -27.63
C ASP A 310 -2.33 3.76 -27.54
N GLU A 311 -1.36 4.25 -28.31
CA GLU A 311 0.01 3.70 -28.40
C GLU A 311 0.79 3.71 -27.06
N THR A 312 0.30 4.44 -26.05
CA THR A 312 0.93 4.51 -24.72
C THR A 312 0.42 3.44 -23.76
N TRP A 313 -0.63 2.70 -24.14
CA TRP A 313 -1.11 1.53 -23.41
C TRP A 313 -0.36 0.29 -23.88
N MET A 314 0.14 -0.50 -22.92
CA MET A 314 0.88 -1.73 -23.23
C MET A 314 0.02 -2.95 -22.93
N PRO A 315 -0.03 -3.97 -23.81
CA PRO A 315 -0.68 -5.23 -23.46
C PRO A 315 0.08 -5.88 -22.29
N VAL A 316 -0.67 -6.45 -21.34
CA VAL A 316 -0.12 -7.30 -20.28
C VAL A 316 0.39 -8.60 -20.92
N GLN A 317 1.59 -9.03 -20.54
CA GLN A 317 2.22 -10.28 -21.02
C GLN A 317 1.96 -11.45 -20.07
#